data_AF-A0A539E3C8-F1
#
_entry.id   AF-A0A539E3C8-F1
#
_cell.length_a   1.000
_cell.length_b   1.000
_cell.length_c   1.000
_cell.angle_alpha   90.00
_cell.angle_beta   90.00
_cell.angle_gamma   90.00
#
_symmetry.space_group_name_H-M   'P 1'
#
loop_
_entity.id
_entity.type
_entity.pdbx_description
1 polymer ?
#
loop_
_entity_poly.entity_id
_entity_poly.type
_entity_poly.pdbx_seq_one_letter_code
_entity_poly.pdbx_strand_id
1 'polypeptide(L)'
;LDALNDSALIRVEDARLHADIAEAKTQRASLIEGGKLLTTRLSNLAEEEAALRISVERLNRDLDKAQQSTTSAVQANESNKVVTLMLIESSMQQKLVRLERLEQRLYADYPKERANLIGMITDNQRLQAEQESKIALLELQTDRVAAVRKRDKEALASEISLYKVKLEQLAREYASEIEGKKNSLDALKNALHQVTETRLLEAPTKADVSKMGLISMTLLATVLGLMLGLFAAFLAEFRDKARGVPRAH
;
A
#
# COMPACT_ATOMS: atom_id res chain seq x y z
N LEU A 1 7.34 -22.14 -7.84
CA LEU A 1 7.22 -20.97 -8.75
C LEU A 1 6.03 -20.11 -8.33
N ASP A 2 4.89 -20.72 -7.98
CA ASP A 2 3.68 -20.00 -7.53
C ASP A 2 3.89 -19.12 -6.28
N ALA A 3 4.58 -19.61 -5.24
CA ALA A 3 4.86 -18.83 -4.02
C ALA A 3 5.76 -17.58 -4.25
N LEU A 4 6.59 -17.58 -5.29
CA LEU A 4 7.40 -16.42 -5.67
C LEU A 4 6.57 -15.38 -6.44
N ASN A 5 5.59 -15.84 -7.22
CA ASN A 5 4.63 -14.99 -7.91
C ASN A 5 3.69 -14.29 -6.92
N ASP A 6 3.22 -14.99 -5.90
CA ASP A 6 2.41 -14.40 -4.81
C ASP A 6 3.19 -13.35 -4.02
N SER A 7 4.48 -13.61 -3.72
CA SER A 7 5.30 -12.63 -2.99
C SER A 7 5.51 -11.32 -3.77
N ALA A 8 5.68 -11.41 -5.09
CA ALA A 8 5.82 -10.23 -5.95
C ALA A 8 4.49 -9.46 -6.07
N LEU A 9 3.37 -10.16 -6.22
CA LEU A 9 2.04 -9.55 -6.29
C LEU A 9 1.70 -8.79 -5.02
N ILE A 10 1.98 -9.37 -3.84
CA ILE A 10 1.72 -8.70 -2.56
C ILE A 10 2.62 -7.47 -2.42
N ARG A 11 3.87 -7.47 -2.93
CA ARG A 11 4.75 -6.29 -2.92
C ARG A 11 4.21 -5.13 -3.75
N VAL A 12 3.69 -5.44 -4.93
CA VAL A 12 3.05 -4.44 -5.80
C VAL A 12 1.81 -3.85 -5.12
N GLU A 13 0.97 -4.69 -4.53
CA GLU A 13 -0.25 -4.24 -3.85
C GLU A 13 0.04 -3.35 -2.64
N ASP A 14 1.05 -3.67 -1.86
CA ASP A 14 1.45 -2.87 -0.71
C ASP A 14 2.04 -1.51 -1.12
N ALA A 15 2.86 -1.48 -2.17
CA ALA A 15 3.35 -0.21 -2.73
C ALA A 15 2.19 0.65 -3.27
N ARG A 16 1.19 0.02 -3.89
CA ARG A 16 -0.03 0.69 -4.36
C ARG A 16 -0.83 1.28 -3.20
N LEU A 17 -1.07 0.50 -2.14
CA LEU A 17 -1.78 0.98 -0.94
C LEU A 17 -1.05 2.17 -0.28
N HIS A 18 0.28 2.11 -0.16
CA HIS A 18 1.06 3.23 0.39
C HIS A 18 0.98 4.48 -0.50
N ALA A 19 0.99 4.32 -1.82
CA ALA A 19 0.81 5.44 -2.75
C ALA A 19 -0.59 6.06 -2.62
N ASP A 20 -1.63 5.23 -2.56
CA ASP A 20 -3.03 5.67 -2.40
C ASP A 20 -3.23 6.40 -1.05
N ILE A 21 -2.59 5.93 0.03
CA ILE A 21 -2.60 6.61 1.34
C ILE A 21 -1.91 7.97 1.25
N ALA A 22 -0.74 8.03 0.60
CA ALA A 22 0.00 9.27 0.44
C ALA A 22 -0.81 10.30 -0.35
N GLU A 23 -1.42 9.88 -1.46
CA GLU A 23 -2.30 10.73 -2.26
C GLU A 23 -3.49 11.25 -1.44
N ALA A 24 -4.20 10.36 -0.73
CA ALA A 24 -5.33 10.75 0.11
C ALA A 24 -4.91 11.72 1.22
N LYS A 25 -3.73 11.55 1.82
CA LYS A 25 -3.16 12.47 2.82
C LYS A 25 -2.85 13.84 2.20
N THR A 26 -2.30 13.88 0.98
CA THR A 26 -2.06 15.14 0.25
C THR A 26 -3.38 15.84 -0.09
N GLN A 27 -4.38 15.11 -0.57
CA GLN A 27 -5.71 15.65 -0.84
C GLN A 27 -6.33 16.24 0.43
N ARG A 28 -6.29 15.52 1.55
CA ARG A 28 -6.77 16.01 2.85
C ARG A 28 -6.02 17.27 3.30
N ALA A 29 -4.70 17.32 3.16
CA ALA A 29 -3.91 18.50 3.48
C ALA A 29 -4.34 19.73 2.65
N SER A 30 -4.57 19.53 1.34
CA SER A 30 -5.07 20.60 0.47
C SER A 30 -6.46 21.09 0.88
N LEU A 31 -7.34 20.19 1.31
CA LEU A 31 -8.67 20.53 1.81
C LEU A 31 -8.58 21.33 3.12
N ILE A 32 -7.67 20.96 4.04
CA ILE A 32 -7.43 21.70 5.29
C ILE A 32 -6.96 23.13 5.00
N GLU A 33 -5.99 23.31 4.10
CA GLU A 33 -5.52 24.64 3.71
C GLU A 33 -6.63 25.45 3.02
N GLY A 34 -7.40 24.83 2.12
CA GLY A 34 -8.58 25.46 1.51
C GLY A 34 -9.63 25.87 2.54
N GLY A 35 -9.87 25.03 3.55
CA GLY A 35 -10.76 25.32 4.67
C GLY A 35 -10.29 26.54 5.48
N LYS A 36 -8.99 26.63 5.79
CA LYS A 36 -8.42 27.82 6.45
C LYS A 36 -8.68 29.08 5.64
N LEU A 37 -8.40 29.06 4.33
CA LEU A 37 -8.64 30.19 3.45
C LEU A 37 -10.11 30.64 3.46
N LEU A 38 -11.04 29.69 3.40
CA LEU A 38 -12.47 29.98 3.47
C LEU A 38 -12.86 30.61 4.82
N THR A 39 -12.32 30.12 5.94
CA THR A 39 -12.57 30.71 7.26
C THR A 39 -12.00 32.11 7.39
N THR A 40 -10.81 32.38 6.85
CA THR A 40 -10.25 33.73 6.78
C THR A 40 -11.12 34.65 5.93
N ARG A 41 -11.59 34.19 4.77
CA ARG A 41 -12.49 34.96 3.92
C ARG A 41 -13.82 35.28 4.63
N LEU A 42 -14.37 34.35 5.39
CA LEU A 42 -15.56 34.57 6.20
C LEU A 42 -15.33 35.62 7.31
N SER A 43 -14.16 35.61 7.95
CA SER A 43 -13.75 36.62 8.93
C SER A 43 -13.66 38.01 8.30
N ASN A 44 -12.94 38.12 7.18
CA ASN A 44 -12.81 39.38 6.44
C ASN A 44 -14.17 39.92 6.00
N LEU A 45 -15.06 39.05 5.50
CA LEU A 45 -16.42 39.44 5.14
C LEU A 45 -17.19 40.01 6.34
N ALA A 46 -17.01 39.45 7.54
CA ALA A 46 -17.64 39.97 8.75
C ALA A 46 -17.09 41.35 9.16
N GLU A 47 -15.79 41.58 9.00
CA GLU A 47 -15.16 42.89 9.24
C GLU A 47 -15.65 43.94 8.22
N GLU A 48 -15.73 43.57 6.94
CA GLU A 48 -16.25 44.44 5.89
C GLU A 48 -17.74 44.78 6.13
N GLU A 49 -18.55 43.81 6.57
CA GLU A 49 -19.94 44.03 6.95
C GLU A 49 -20.04 45.06 8.10
N ALA A 50 -19.19 44.95 9.12
CA ALA A 50 -19.16 45.88 10.24
C ALA A 50 -18.76 47.30 9.80
N ALA A 51 -17.75 47.43 8.93
CA ALA A 51 -17.34 48.72 8.37
C ALA A 51 -18.45 49.35 7.51
N LEU A 52 -19.21 48.53 6.79
CA LEU A 52 -20.34 48.95 5.98
C LEU A 52 -21.49 49.49 6.85
N ARG A 53 -21.83 48.80 7.95
CA ARG A 53 -22.82 49.26 8.93
C ARG A 53 -22.47 50.65 9.48
N ILE A 54 -21.22 50.85 9.87
CA ILE A 54 -20.73 52.17 10.34
C ILE A 54 -20.89 53.24 9.24
N SER A 55 -20.66 52.88 7.99
CA SER A 55 -20.80 53.81 6.85
C SER A 55 -22.26 54.20 6.59
N VAL A 56 -23.19 53.25 6.69
CA VAL A 56 -24.64 53.48 6.61
C VAL A 56 -25.09 54.41 7.74
N GLU A 57 -24.70 54.13 8.99
CA GLU A 57 -25.03 54.99 10.14
C GLU A 57 -24.46 56.41 10.02
N ARG A 58 -23.25 56.56 9.46
CA ARG A 58 -22.67 57.88 9.21
C ARG A 58 -23.45 58.64 8.14
N LEU A 59 -23.81 57.99 7.04
CA LEU A 59 -24.58 58.61 5.96
C LEU A 59 -25.98 59.03 6.42
N ASN A 60 -26.64 58.21 7.23
CA ASN A 60 -27.94 58.57 7.82
C ASN A 60 -27.83 59.83 8.69
N ARG A 61 -26.84 59.89 9.59
CA ARG A 61 -26.60 61.11 10.40
C ARG A 61 -26.29 62.35 9.56
N ASP A 62 -25.59 62.16 8.45
CA ASP A 62 -25.27 63.24 7.52
C ASP A 62 -26.49 63.72 6.72
N LEU A 63 -27.41 62.82 6.38
CA LEU A 63 -28.70 63.15 5.78
C LEU A 63 -29.58 63.91 6.77
N ASP A 64 -29.66 63.47 8.03
CA ASP A 64 -30.41 64.17 9.09
C ASP A 64 -29.92 65.61 9.28
N LYS A 65 -28.59 65.81 9.30
CA LYS A 65 -27.98 67.14 9.38
C LYS A 65 -28.28 68.00 8.15
N ALA A 66 -28.28 67.42 6.96
CA ALA A 66 -28.63 68.12 5.73
C ALA A 66 -30.10 68.54 5.73
N GLN A 67 -30.99 67.69 6.23
CA GLN A 67 -32.42 67.99 6.38
C GLN A 67 -32.67 69.10 7.42
N GLN A 68 -31.96 69.06 8.56
CA GLN A 68 -31.99 70.16 9.55
C GLN A 68 -31.50 71.48 8.92
N SER A 69 -30.39 71.44 8.18
CA SER A 69 -29.84 72.61 7.49
C SER A 69 -30.80 73.19 6.44
N THR A 70 -31.51 72.31 5.71
CA THR A 70 -32.59 72.69 4.79
C THR A 70 -33.69 73.43 5.54
N THR A 71 -34.11 72.90 6.68
CA THR A 71 -35.17 73.49 7.52
C THR A 71 -34.77 74.87 8.04
N SER A 72 -33.54 75.03 8.52
CA SER A 72 -32.99 76.32 8.95
C SER A 72 -32.86 77.33 7.81
N ALA A 73 -32.38 76.90 6.62
CA ALA A 73 -32.29 77.76 5.44
C ALA A 73 -33.68 78.18 4.90
N VAL A 74 -34.71 77.36 5.09
CA VAL A 74 -36.09 77.73 4.79
C VAL A 74 -36.60 78.83 5.73
N GLN A 75 -36.18 78.83 6.99
CA GLN A 75 -36.60 79.82 7.99
C GLN A 75 -35.80 81.14 7.91
N ALA A 76 -34.56 81.10 7.42
CA ALA A 76 -33.72 82.28 7.24
C ALA A 76 -34.17 83.12 6.02
N ASN A 77 -34.20 84.45 6.18
CA ASN A 77 -34.68 85.40 5.16
C ASN A 77 -33.51 85.91 4.30
N GLU A 78 -32.74 85.01 3.70
CA GLU A 78 -31.50 85.33 2.97
C GLU A 78 -31.68 85.36 1.45
N SER A 79 -31.08 86.36 0.79
CA SER A 79 -31.12 86.55 -0.68
C SER A 79 -30.52 85.38 -1.49
N ASN A 80 -29.72 84.50 -0.89
CA ASN A 80 -29.06 83.36 -1.56
C ASN A 80 -29.74 82.00 -1.30
N LYS A 81 -30.93 82.00 -0.69
CA LYS A 81 -31.65 80.80 -0.24
C LYS A 81 -31.85 79.72 -1.31
N VAL A 82 -32.21 80.09 -2.55
CA VAL A 82 -32.50 79.14 -3.62
C VAL A 82 -31.26 78.32 -4.00
N VAL A 83 -30.10 78.98 -4.11
CA VAL A 83 -28.83 78.31 -4.47
C VAL A 83 -28.40 77.36 -3.34
N THR A 84 -28.48 77.81 -2.08
CA THR A 84 -28.15 76.98 -0.91
C THR A 84 -29.04 75.74 -0.84
N LEU A 85 -30.36 75.89 -1.03
CA LEU A 85 -31.29 74.76 -1.03
C LEU A 85 -31.00 73.79 -2.18
N MET A 86 -30.71 74.29 -3.38
CA MET A 86 -30.37 73.44 -4.54
C MET A 86 -29.08 72.62 -4.30
N LEU A 87 -28.06 73.23 -3.67
CA LEU A 87 -26.82 72.53 -3.31
C LEU A 87 -27.05 71.46 -2.25
N ILE A 88 -27.86 71.76 -1.23
CA ILE A 88 -28.21 70.78 -0.20
C ILE A 88 -29.01 69.63 -0.80
N GLU A 89 -30.00 69.92 -1.65
CA GLU A 89 -30.82 68.91 -2.32
C GLU A 89 -29.98 67.99 -3.21
N SER A 90 -29.09 68.55 -4.04
CA SER A 90 -28.17 67.77 -4.86
C SER A 90 -27.28 66.85 -4.02
N SER A 91 -26.72 67.37 -2.91
CA SER A 91 -25.93 66.57 -1.97
C SER A 91 -26.75 65.46 -1.30
N MET A 92 -27.99 65.74 -0.89
CA MET A 92 -28.89 64.74 -0.31
C MET A 92 -29.23 63.64 -1.31
N GLN A 93 -29.56 63.98 -2.56
CA GLN A 93 -29.85 63.00 -3.61
C GLN A 93 -28.65 62.07 -3.85
N GLN A 94 -27.43 62.62 -3.92
CA GLN A 94 -26.22 61.80 -4.06
C GLN A 94 -26.01 60.87 -2.86
N LYS A 95 -26.24 61.37 -1.64
CA LYS A 95 -26.12 60.56 -0.41
C LYS A 95 -27.18 59.46 -0.32
N LEU A 96 -28.42 59.74 -0.74
CA LEU A 96 -29.51 58.75 -0.77
C LEU A 96 -29.22 57.60 -1.73
N VAL A 97 -28.76 57.91 -2.95
CA VAL A 97 -28.36 56.87 -3.91
C VAL A 97 -27.20 56.03 -3.37
N ARG A 98 -26.24 56.67 -2.69
CA ARG A 98 -25.15 55.95 -2.04
C ARG A 98 -25.65 55.08 -0.90
N LEU A 99 -26.54 55.58 -0.05
CA LEU A 99 -27.13 54.86 1.06
C LEU A 99 -27.85 53.61 0.56
N GLU A 100 -28.74 53.75 -0.44
CA GLU A 100 -29.49 52.64 -1.02
C GLU A 100 -28.56 51.52 -1.51
N ARG A 101 -27.46 51.87 -2.19
CA ARG A 101 -26.46 50.87 -2.63
C ARG A 101 -25.78 50.15 -1.46
N LEU A 102 -25.43 50.88 -0.39
CA LEU A 102 -24.80 50.30 0.78
C LEU A 102 -25.78 49.42 1.57
N GLU A 103 -27.04 49.84 1.67
CA GLU A 103 -28.11 49.05 2.28
C GLU A 103 -28.43 47.79 1.48
N GLN A 104 -28.53 47.90 0.15
CA GLN A 104 -28.67 46.74 -0.73
C GLN A 104 -27.51 45.75 -0.52
N ARG A 105 -26.28 46.25 -0.54
CA ARG A 105 -25.10 45.43 -0.29
C ARG A 105 -25.19 44.74 1.08
N LEU A 106 -25.50 45.50 2.13
CA LEU A 106 -25.53 45.02 3.52
C LEU A 106 -26.64 44.00 3.77
N TYR A 107 -27.85 44.24 3.28
CA TYR A 107 -29.03 43.45 3.62
C TYR A 107 -29.38 42.37 2.59
N ALA A 108 -28.92 42.50 1.34
CA ALA A 108 -29.20 41.51 0.29
C ALA A 108 -27.95 40.72 -0.13
N ASP A 109 -26.82 41.37 -0.37
CA ASP A 109 -25.65 40.71 -0.97
C ASP A 109 -24.79 40.00 0.08
N TYR A 110 -24.44 40.66 1.19
CA TYR A 110 -23.61 40.09 2.26
C TYR A 110 -24.19 38.80 2.86
N PRO A 111 -25.49 38.73 3.20
CA PRO A 111 -26.06 37.49 3.73
C PRO A 111 -25.96 36.32 2.75
N LYS A 112 -26.11 36.58 1.44
CA LYS A 112 -25.93 35.56 0.40
C LYS A 112 -24.49 35.10 0.30
N GLU A 113 -23.53 36.02 0.29
CA GLU A 113 -22.10 35.68 0.25
C GLU A 113 -21.68 34.90 1.49
N ARG A 114 -22.15 35.31 2.68
CA ARG A 114 -21.95 34.61 3.94
C ARG A 114 -22.51 33.19 3.90
N ALA A 115 -23.76 33.02 3.46
CA ALA A 115 -24.39 31.70 3.34
C ALA A 115 -23.62 30.79 2.38
N ASN A 116 -23.18 31.33 1.24
CA ASN A 116 -22.36 30.60 0.27
C ASN A 116 -21.02 30.15 0.88
N LEU A 117 -20.31 31.04 1.59
CA LEU A 117 -19.05 30.69 2.26
C LEU A 117 -19.25 29.63 3.34
N ILE A 118 -20.31 29.73 4.14
CA ILE A 118 -20.64 28.71 5.15
C ILE A 118 -20.89 27.36 4.46
N GLY A 119 -21.67 27.34 3.36
CA GLY A 119 -21.87 26.13 2.56
C GLY A 119 -20.57 25.52 2.07
N MET A 120 -19.67 26.33 1.50
CA MET A 120 -18.34 25.87 1.06
C MET A 120 -17.49 25.33 2.21
N ILE A 121 -17.54 25.94 3.39
CA ILE A 121 -16.83 25.45 4.59
C ILE A 121 -17.40 24.10 5.01
N THR A 122 -18.72 23.95 5.06
CA THR A 122 -19.37 22.68 5.43
C THR A 122 -19.05 21.58 4.42
N ASP A 123 -19.10 21.87 3.12
CA ASP A 123 -18.73 20.91 2.08
C ASP A 123 -17.25 20.51 2.19
N ASN A 124 -16.37 21.46 2.44
CA ASN A 124 -14.95 21.20 2.65
C ASN A 124 -14.72 20.31 3.89
N GLN A 125 -15.41 20.57 5.01
CA GLN A 125 -15.35 19.72 6.20
C GLN A 125 -15.86 18.30 5.93
N ARG A 126 -16.95 18.16 5.17
CA ARG A 126 -17.45 16.83 4.74
C ARG A 126 -16.40 16.09 3.92
N LEU A 127 -15.79 16.75 2.94
CA LEU A 127 -14.74 16.16 2.11
C LEU A 127 -13.49 15.78 2.93
N GLN A 128 -13.12 16.57 3.95
CA GLN A 128 -12.04 16.20 4.87
C GLN A 128 -12.35 14.92 5.64
N ALA A 129 -13.59 14.78 6.15
CA ALA A 129 -14.04 13.58 6.87
C ALA A 129 -14.08 12.35 5.95
N GLU A 130 -14.50 12.51 4.70
CA GLU A 130 -14.47 11.44 3.70
C GLU A 130 -13.05 10.96 3.40
N GLN A 131 -12.10 11.88 3.25
CA GLN A 131 -10.69 11.53 3.05
C GLN A 131 -10.09 10.85 4.29
N GLU A 132 -10.46 11.30 5.49
CA GLU A 132 -10.03 10.68 6.74
C GLU A 132 -10.53 9.23 6.86
N SER A 133 -11.80 8.98 6.52
CA SER A 133 -12.37 7.64 6.46
C SER A 133 -11.66 6.76 5.41
N LYS A 134 -11.38 7.32 4.22
CA LYS A 134 -10.64 6.63 3.17
C LYS A 134 -9.23 6.24 3.61
N ILE A 135 -8.50 7.15 4.25
CA ILE A 135 -7.16 6.90 4.81
C ILE A 135 -7.23 5.75 5.82
N ALA A 136 -8.17 5.80 6.77
CA ALA A 136 -8.31 4.75 7.79
C ALA A 136 -8.60 3.37 7.18
N LEU A 137 -9.43 3.31 6.13
CA LEU A 137 -9.71 2.06 5.42
C LEU A 137 -8.45 1.51 4.72
N LEU A 138 -7.68 2.36 4.05
CA LEU A 138 -6.45 1.96 3.37
C LEU A 138 -5.35 1.52 4.36
N GLU A 139 -5.24 2.19 5.51
CA GLU A 139 -4.33 1.80 6.59
C GLU A 139 -4.71 0.42 7.14
N LEU A 140 -6.01 0.15 7.37
CA LEU A 140 -6.48 -1.17 7.77
C LEU A 140 -6.17 -2.27 6.73
N GLN A 141 -6.29 -1.95 5.43
CA GLN A 141 -5.91 -2.88 4.36
C GLN A 141 -4.41 -3.17 4.37
N THR A 142 -3.59 -2.14 4.59
CA THR A 142 -2.13 -2.27 4.70
C THR A 142 -1.75 -3.18 5.88
N ASP A 143 -2.37 -2.97 7.04
CA ASP A 143 -2.16 -3.81 8.22
C ASP A 143 -2.54 -5.27 7.97
N ARG A 144 -3.66 -5.50 7.27
CA ARG A 144 -4.09 -6.85 6.90
C ARG A 144 -3.07 -7.53 5.97
N VAL A 145 -2.58 -6.82 4.96
CA VAL A 145 -1.54 -7.33 4.05
C VAL A 145 -0.25 -7.64 4.80
N ALA A 146 0.16 -6.77 5.72
CA ALA A 146 1.33 -6.98 6.56
C ALA A 146 1.19 -8.23 7.46
N ALA A 147 0.00 -8.44 8.04
CA ALA A 147 -0.30 -9.60 8.87
C ALA A 147 -0.25 -10.91 8.08
N VAL A 148 -0.82 -10.94 6.86
CA VAL A 148 -0.74 -12.11 5.97
C VAL A 148 0.71 -12.44 5.64
N ARG A 149 1.51 -11.45 5.21
CA ARG A 149 2.93 -11.66 4.93
C ARG A 149 3.72 -12.19 6.11
N LYS A 150 3.41 -11.73 7.33
CA LYS A 150 4.07 -12.21 8.54
C LYS A 150 3.77 -13.70 8.75
N ARG A 151 2.51 -14.09 8.63
CA ARG A 151 2.09 -15.51 8.73
C ARG A 151 2.75 -16.37 7.66
N ASP A 152 2.81 -15.91 6.41
CA ASP A 152 3.43 -16.66 5.32
C ASP A 152 4.94 -16.85 5.56
N LYS A 153 5.63 -15.81 6.06
CA LYS A 153 7.04 -15.93 6.46
C LYS A 153 7.26 -16.93 7.59
N GLU A 154 6.38 -16.92 8.60
CA GLU A 154 6.43 -17.88 9.71
C GLU A 154 6.18 -19.31 9.22
N ALA A 155 5.19 -19.52 8.35
CA ALA A 155 4.89 -20.82 7.74
C ALA A 155 6.07 -21.36 6.92
N LEU A 156 6.67 -20.52 6.06
CA LEU A 156 7.85 -20.89 5.28
C LEU A 156 9.06 -21.20 6.19
N ALA A 157 9.25 -20.46 7.28
CA ALA A 157 10.31 -20.74 8.24
C ALA A 157 10.13 -22.11 8.93
N SER A 158 8.89 -22.46 9.28
CA SER A 158 8.54 -23.78 9.81
C SER A 158 8.73 -24.91 8.78
N GLU A 159 8.41 -24.66 7.51
CA GLU A 159 8.61 -25.66 6.46
C GLU A 159 10.12 -25.90 6.21
N ILE A 160 10.91 -24.81 6.16
CA ILE A 160 12.37 -24.89 6.04
C ILE A 160 12.98 -25.66 7.22
N SER A 161 12.52 -25.44 8.45
CA SER A 161 13.03 -26.16 9.61
C SER A 161 12.72 -27.67 9.53
N LEU A 162 11.52 -28.03 9.06
CA LEU A 162 11.13 -29.42 8.84
C LEU A 162 11.99 -30.10 7.75
N TYR A 163 12.28 -29.42 6.65
CA TYR A 163 13.20 -29.94 5.63
C TYR A 163 14.63 -30.09 6.14
N LYS A 164 15.12 -29.17 6.99
CA LYS A 164 16.43 -29.32 7.63
C LYS A 164 16.50 -30.58 8.48
N VAL A 165 15.48 -30.84 9.31
CA VAL A 165 15.40 -32.06 10.12
C VAL A 165 15.39 -33.31 9.24
N LYS A 166 14.62 -33.32 8.15
CA LYS A 166 14.60 -34.43 7.18
C LYS A 166 15.96 -34.66 6.53
N LEU A 167 16.65 -33.59 6.13
CA LEU A 167 18.00 -33.69 5.55
C LEU A 167 19.01 -34.23 6.57
N GLU A 168 18.95 -33.80 7.83
CA GLU A 168 19.81 -34.33 8.89
C GLU A 168 19.52 -35.80 9.21
N GLN A 169 18.25 -36.22 9.14
CA GLN A 169 17.89 -37.63 9.29
C GLN A 169 18.45 -38.47 8.13
N LEU A 170 18.23 -38.03 6.89
CA LEU A 170 18.73 -38.70 5.69
C LEU A 170 20.27 -38.81 5.72
N ALA A 171 20.95 -37.76 6.16
CA ALA A 171 22.41 -37.76 6.32
C ALA A 171 22.88 -38.79 7.37
N ARG A 172 22.15 -38.93 8.48
CA ARG A 172 22.42 -39.95 9.51
C ARG A 172 22.18 -41.37 9.00
N GLU A 173 21.09 -41.58 8.25
CA GLU A 173 20.77 -42.86 7.62
C GLU A 173 21.87 -43.28 6.65
N TYR A 174 22.31 -42.40 5.75
CA TYR A 174 23.42 -42.71 4.84
C TYR A 174 24.74 -42.96 5.57
N ALA A 175 25.06 -42.20 6.62
CA ALA A 175 26.26 -42.44 7.40
C ALA A 175 26.25 -43.84 8.04
N SER A 176 25.12 -44.25 8.60
CA SER A 176 24.94 -45.58 9.18
C SER A 176 24.99 -46.69 8.14
N GLU A 177 24.41 -46.50 6.95
CA GLU A 177 24.50 -47.45 5.85
C GLU A 177 25.95 -47.64 5.38
N ILE A 178 26.70 -46.54 5.21
CA ILE A 178 28.11 -46.58 4.83
C ILE A 178 28.92 -47.36 5.87
N GLU A 179 28.69 -47.10 7.16
CA GLU A 179 29.36 -47.82 8.25
C GLU A 179 29.01 -49.31 8.25
N GLY A 180 27.73 -49.66 8.05
CA GLY A 180 27.29 -51.04 7.91
C GLY A 180 27.92 -51.76 6.72
N LYS A 181 28.05 -51.09 5.57
CA LYS A 181 28.75 -51.63 4.38
C LYS A 181 30.25 -51.80 4.64
N LYS A 182 30.88 -50.86 5.34
CA LYS A 182 32.29 -50.95 5.74
C LYS A 182 32.54 -52.16 6.66
N ASN A 183 31.71 -52.34 7.69
CA ASN A 183 31.79 -53.49 8.58
C ASN A 183 31.58 -54.81 7.84
N SER A 184 30.66 -54.84 6.87
CA SER A 184 30.44 -56.01 6.01
C SER A 184 31.65 -56.31 5.13
N LEU A 185 32.31 -55.29 4.58
CA LEU A 185 33.56 -55.44 3.81
C LEU A 185 34.71 -55.97 4.69
N ASP A 186 34.84 -55.46 5.92
CA ASP A 186 35.86 -55.91 6.86
C ASP A 186 35.63 -57.39 7.26
N ALA A 187 34.37 -57.79 7.48
CA ALA A 187 34.02 -59.18 7.72
C ALA A 187 34.36 -60.09 6.52
N LEU A 188 34.01 -59.67 5.30
CA LEU A 188 34.37 -60.38 4.07
C LEU A 188 35.90 -60.48 3.89
N LYS A 189 36.63 -59.41 4.20
CA LYS A 189 38.10 -59.38 4.13
C LYS A 189 38.72 -60.38 5.11
N ASN A 190 38.21 -60.43 6.34
CA ASN A 190 38.67 -61.39 7.34
C ASN A 190 38.35 -62.83 6.94
N ALA A 191 37.14 -63.09 6.44
CA ALA A 191 36.76 -64.41 5.91
C ALA A 191 37.65 -64.84 4.73
N LEU A 192 37.96 -63.91 3.83
CA LEU A 192 38.90 -64.15 2.72
C LEU A 192 40.31 -64.47 3.25
N HIS A 193 40.79 -63.76 4.27
CA HIS A 193 42.09 -64.03 4.88
C HIS A 193 42.15 -65.44 5.48
N GLN A 194 41.10 -65.87 6.18
CA GLN A 194 40.99 -67.23 6.73
C GLN A 194 41.01 -68.31 5.63
N VAL A 195 40.36 -68.06 4.48
CA VAL A 195 40.42 -68.96 3.31
C VAL A 195 41.80 -68.94 2.63
N THR A 196 42.53 -67.84 2.73
CA THR A 196 43.87 -67.70 2.12
C THR A 196 44.95 -68.38 2.99
N GLU A 197 44.85 -68.26 4.32
CA GLU A 197 45.76 -68.95 5.25
C GLU A 197 45.51 -70.46 5.31
N THR A 198 44.27 -70.92 5.11
CA THR A 198 43.97 -72.36 4.96
C THR A 198 44.47 -72.96 3.64
N ARG A 199 45.02 -72.16 2.71
CA ARG A 199 45.69 -72.63 1.48
C ARG A 199 47.21 -72.75 1.58
N LEU A 200 47.82 -72.52 2.75
CA LEU A 200 49.27 -72.63 2.94
C LEU A 200 49.78 -73.98 3.46
N LEU A 201 48.90 -74.97 3.64
CA LEU A 201 49.28 -76.34 3.95
C LEU A 201 48.38 -77.33 3.19
N GLU A 202 48.64 -77.54 1.90
CA GLU A 202 48.60 -78.86 1.24
C GLU A 202 48.94 -78.73 -0.26
N ALA A 203 49.74 -79.67 -0.76
CA ALA A 203 50.13 -79.78 -2.16
C ALA A 203 48.90 -79.95 -3.08
N PRO A 204 48.93 -79.45 -4.33
CA PRO A 204 47.77 -79.50 -5.21
C PRO A 204 47.48 -80.94 -5.63
N THR A 205 46.45 -81.53 -5.02
CA THR A 205 45.71 -82.60 -5.66
C THR A 205 44.87 -81.99 -6.77
N LYS A 206 45.04 -82.52 -7.98
CA LYS A 206 44.31 -82.14 -9.18
C LYS A 206 42.80 -82.20 -8.91
N ALA A 207 42.13 -81.05 -8.95
CA ALA A 207 40.68 -80.98 -9.00
C ALA A 207 40.23 -79.83 -9.92
N ASP A 208 39.89 -80.24 -11.14
CA ASP A 208 38.73 -79.82 -11.94
C ASP A 208 38.44 -78.31 -12.08
N VAL A 209 38.99 -77.75 -13.15
CA VAL A 209 38.66 -76.42 -13.68
C VAL A 209 37.32 -76.50 -14.39
N SER A 210 36.19 -76.35 -13.69
CA SER A 210 34.88 -76.27 -14.36
C SER A 210 33.79 -75.42 -13.69
N LYS A 211 34.02 -74.73 -12.57
CA LYS A 211 32.93 -73.95 -11.92
C LYS A 211 33.28 -72.52 -11.48
N MET A 212 34.53 -72.09 -11.58
CA MET A 212 34.97 -70.76 -11.13
C MET A 212 34.71 -69.63 -12.15
N GLY A 213 34.54 -69.96 -13.44
CA GLY A 213 34.15 -68.99 -14.48
C GLY A 213 32.66 -68.61 -14.49
N LEU A 214 31.80 -69.43 -13.88
CA LEU A 214 30.35 -69.23 -13.92
C LEU A 214 29.88 -68.20 -12.88
N ILE A 215 30.55 -68.12 -11.73
CA ILE A 215 30.21 -67.17 -10.66
C ILE A 215 30.66 -65.74 -11.01
N SER A 216 31.82 -65.59 -11.66
CA SER A 216 32.28 -64.28 -12.14
C SER A 216 31.44 -63.76 -13.30
N MET A 217 30.97 -64.63 -14.20
CA MET A 217 30.05 -64.24 -15.27
C MET A 217 28.65 -63.87 -14.76
N THR A 218 28.11 -64.60 -13.78
CA THR A 218 26.80 -64.23 -13.21
C THR A 218 26.86 -62.92 -12.45
N LEU A 219 27.89 -62.67 -11.65
CA LEU A 219 28.07 -61.40 -10.92
C LEU A 219 28.25 -60.22 -11.88
N LEU A 220 29.02 -60.40 -12.95
CA LEU A 220 29.21 -59.36 -13.96
C LEU A 220 27.91 -59.09 -14.73
N ALA A 221 27.13 -60.13 -15.05
CA ALA A 221 25.84 -59.99 -15.71
C ALA A 221 24.79 -59.26 -14.83
N THR A 222 24.76 -59.51 -13.52
CA THR A 222 23.87 -58.77 -12.61
C THR A 222 24.23 -57.29 -12.53
N VAL A 223 25.53 -56.96 -12.43
CA VAL A 223 25.98 -55.55 -12.39
C VAL A 223 25.69 -54.85 -13.71
N LEU A 224 25.95 -55.51 -14.85
CA LEU A 224 25.64 -54.94 -16.17
C LEU A 224 24.13 -54.74 -16.37
N GLY A 225 23.31 -55.70 -15.95
CA GLY A 225 21.85 -55.62 -16.05
C GLY A 225 21.26 -54.48 -15.22
N LEU A 226 21.79 -54.24 -14.02
CA LEU A 226 21.36 -53.15 -13.14
C LEU A 226 21.73 -51.78 -13.71
N MET A 227 22.93 -51.66 -14.29
CA MET A 227 23.36 -50.44 -14.99
C MET A 227 22.50 -50.15 -16.23
N LEU A 228 22.21 -51.17 -17.05
CA LEU A 228 21.31 -51.04 -18.21
C LEU A 228 19.88 -50.63 -17.82
N GLY A 229 19.37 -51.15 -16.70
CA GLY A 229 18.06 -50.75 -16.17
C GLY A 229 18.01 -49.28 -15.75
N LEU A 230 19.06 -48.79 -15.08
CA LEU A 230 19.21 -47.37 -14.72
C LEU A 230 19.28 -46.47 -15.96
N PHE A 231 20.04 -46.86 -16.99
CA PHE A 231 20.09 -46.12 -18.25
C PHE A 231 18.76 -46.10 -18.99
N ALA A 232 18.01 -47.21 -19.00
CA ALA A 232 16.69 -47.28 -19.62
C ALA A 232 15.66 -46.38 -18.91
N ALA A 233 15.66 -46.35 -17.58
CA ALA A 233 14.80 -45.45 -16.80
C ALA A 233 15.12 -43.97 -17.06
N PHE A 234 16.41 -43.64 -17.14
CA PHE A 234 16.86 -42.29 -17.44
C PHE A 234 16.47 -41.83 -18.86
N LEU A 235 16.58 -42.73 -19.85
CA LEU A 235 16.14 -42.46 -21.23
C LEU A 235 14.62 -42.34 -21.35
N ALA A 236 13.85 -43.11 -20.58
CA ALA A 236 12.40 -42.98 -20.54
C ALA A 236 11.98 -41.61 -19.99
N GLU A 237 12.55 -41.18 -18.87
CA GLU A 237 12.24 -39.87 -18.28
C GLU A 237 12.73 -38.70 -19.15
N PHE A 238 13.87 -38.86 -19.84
CA PHE A 238 14.36 -37.87 -20.79
C PHE A 238 13.47 -37.76 -22.03
N ARG A 239 12.96 -38.89 -22.55
CA ARG A 239 12.01 -38.91 -23.68
C ARG A 239 10.68 -38.25 -23.30
N ASP A 240 10.15 -38.53 -22.12
CA ASP A 240 8.89 -37.93 -21.66
C ASP A 240 9.03 -36.41 -21.44
N LYS A 241 10.19 -35.97 -20.93
CA LYS A 241 10.51 -34.55 -20.77
C LYS A 241 10.77 -33.83 -22.10
N ALA A 242 11.34 -34.52 -23.09
CA ALA A 242 11.58 -33.98 -24.43
C ALA A 242 10.31 -33.89 -25.30
N ARG A 243 9.25 -34.65 -24.98
CA ARG A 243 7.98 -34.62 -25.72
C ARG A 243 6.92 -33.69 -25.12
N GLY A 244 7.22 -32.99 -24.03
CA GLY A 244 6.32 -32.01 -23.44
C GLY A 244 4.97 -32.60 -22.99
N VAL A 245 4.94 -33.86 -22.57
CA VAL A 245 3.69 -34.48 -22.08
C VAL A 245 3.44 -33.97 -20.65
N PRO A 246 2.29 -33.31 -20.39
CA PRO A 246 1.96 -32.86 -19.04
C PRO A 246 1.68 -34.08 -18.15
N ARG A 247 2.30 -34.12 -16.97
CA ARG A 247 2.03 -35.16 -15.94
C ARG A 247 0.58 -35.02 -15.47
N ALA A 248 -0.20 -36.09 -15.61
CA ALA A 248 -1.46 -36.24 -14.87
C ALA A 248 -1.13 -36.76 -13.47
N HIS A 249 -1.67 -36.02 -12.47
CA HIS A 249 -1.73 -36.24 -11.01
C HIS A 249 -0.96 -37.42 -10.40
#